data_AF-A0A535F917-F1
#
_entry.id   AF-A0A535F917-F1
#
_cell.length_a   1.000
_cell.length_b   1.000
_cell.length_c   1.000
_cell.angle_alpha   90.00
_cell.angle_beta   90.00
_cell.angle_gamma   90.00
#
_symmetry.space_group_name_H-M   'P 1'
#
loop_
_entity.id
_entity.type
_entity.pdbx_description
1 polymer ?
#
loop_
_entity_poly.entity_id
_entity_poly.type
_entity_poly.pdbx_seq_one_letter_code
_entity_poly.pdbx_strand_id
1 'polypeptide(L)'
;MLPGNTALLISLLAFWLNDTARPIIYYLSTCEGLFELVTAECLLAPTGLYLDYYRRKALVQTAIEHNAFQEALRSLPPSIRLDPFNIERFMYWVVPELNPKKQQSPTVIDVDNTDILAPTPPQDKILKEQPSSFVAGVRDPAPVTLPFSPLQPVAKAFLEQRIHEVQRQILLDESVIRRIYHALLAGHVILTGPPGTGKTELARLLPEILWKDEESTEEADVPSSTSTPTGYTARLVTATDEWSVCTLIGGIAPQSKGGVISYSIQYGYLTTTILNNWSKDYRKPEEWKFLYRVPVTLESSSGQSASQTFRGQWLIIDEFNRAPIDLALGEALTALGGKNDLLVPIEGGSAELPISPDFRIIGTLNSFDRNYLNQISEALKRRFTFVEILPPTRKHRSAEQAIVLYKALERISHLSDMISVAEDTLFWGEGIAIEADDAGLYGIVWFDDQHPFREAFEAAWRMLEVIRIYRQLGTAQAISLLQHMLIEGILQEYSTPQAWIEQALDAALCDTLADQLQVLLPDEIEVLLLYLTQERTAFSEAYQQLLARLTPSRVYGQLLSLGSINTMDDQPFLSDAEIEQIAVQDKPEVPSTKLAALFHLAQPAFPLRQFTRRLRTFKAERAL
;
A
#
# COMPACT_ATOMS: atom_id res chain seq x y z
N MET A 1 -2.05 25.05 -8.13
CA MET A 1 -3.12 25.77 -8.86
C MET A 1 -2.68 26.00 -10.30
N LEU A 2 -3.49 25.60 -11.28
CA LEU A 2 -3.24 25.84 -12.70
C LEU A 2 -3.32 27.35 -13.02
N PRO A 3 -2.43 27.88 -13.89
CA PRO A 3 -2.31 29.32 -14.17
C PRO A 3 -3.49 29.95 -14.92
N GLY A 4 -4.55 29.19 -15.23
CA GLY A 4 -5.76 29.70 -15.89
C GLY A 4 -6.69 30.52 -14.97
N ASN A 5 -6.71 30.23 -13.66
CA ASN A 5 -7.63 30.90 -12.72
C ASN A 5 -7.07 32.20 -12.13
N THR A 6 -5.78 32.47 -12.28
CA THR A 6 -5.10 33.61 -11.67
C THR A 6 -5.48 34.93 -12.35
N ALA A 7 -5.66 34.93 -13.67
CA ALA A 7 -6.05 36.12 -14.43
C ALA A 7 -7.50 36.57 -14.10
N LEU A 8 -8.40 35.62 -13.91
CA LEU A 8 -9.80 35.88 -13.51
C LEU A 8 -9.86 36.53 -12.11
N LEU A 9 -9.13 35.96 -11.15
CA LEU A 9 -9.06 36.45 -9.77
C LEU A 9 -8.45 37.86 -9.69
N ILE A 10 -7.39 38.14 -10.46
CA ILE A 10 -6.73 39.46 -10.50
C ILE A 10 -7.65 40.52 -11.13
N SER A 11 -8.40 40.17 -12.17
CA SER A 11 -9.33 41.10 -12.84
C SER A 11 -10.56 41.42 -11.97
N LEU A 12 -11.08 40.43 -11.24
CA LEU A 12 -12.17 40.63 -10.26
C LEU A 12 -11.73 41.51 -9.08
N LEU A 13 -10.49 41.32 -8.58
CA LEU A 13 -9.90 42.18 -7.54
C LEU A 13 -9.70 43.62 -8.01
N ALA A 14 -9.28 43.82 -9.26
CA ALA A 14 -9.12 45.16 -9.84
C ALA A 14 -10.46 45.89 -10.06
N PHE A 15 -11.52 45.16 -10.44
CA PHE A 15 -12.88 45.68 -10.54
C PHE A 15 -13.42 46.11 -9.17
N TRP A 16 -13.23 45.26 -8.15
CA TRP A 16 -13.66 45.55 -6.77
C TRP A 16 -13.01 46.81 -6.18
N LEU A 17 -11.80 47.16 -6.63
CA LEU A 17 -11.07 48.36 -6.20
C LEU A 17 -11.48 49.65 -6.94
N ASN A 18 -12.19 49.58 -8.08
CA ASN A 18 -12.64 50.75 -8.83
C ASN A 18 -13.92 50.46 -9.65
N ASP A 19 -15.07 50.76 -9.06
CA ASP A 19 -16.41 50.42 -9.56
C ASP A 19 -16.82 51.14 -10.87
N THR A 20 -15.99 52.08 -11.35
CA THR A 20 -16.20 52.79 -12.63
C THR A 20 -15.39 52.20 -13.78
N ALA A 21 -14.42 51.34 -13.50
CA ALA A 21 -13.58 50.71 -14.51
C ALA A 21 -14.26 49.43 -15.04
N ARG A 22 -14.56 49.36 -16.35
CA ARG A 22 -15.08 48.13 -16.95
C ARG A 22 -13.98 47.05 -16.92
N PRO A 23 -14.21 45.86 -16.33
CA PRO A 23 -13.21 44.80 -16.30
C PRO A 23 -13.09 44.23 -17.69
N ILE A 24 -11.86 44.13 -18.20
CA ILE A 24 -11.59 43.44 -19.47
C ILE A 24 -10.65 42.29 -19.15
N ILE A 25 -11.17 41.09 -19.37
CA ILE A 25 -10.42 39.84 -19.23
C ILE A 25 -9.88 39.52 -20.63
N TYR A 26 -8.56 39.45 -20.76
CA TYR A 26 -7.89 39.03 -22.00
C TYR A 26 -7.94 37.51 -22.11
N TYR A 27 -9.12 36.98 -22.37
CA TYR A 27 -9.27 35.56 -22.66
C TYR A 27 -8.43 35.20 -23.89
N LEU A 28 -7.82 34.02 -23.85
CA LEU A 28 -7.00 33.51 -24.94
C LEU A 28 -7.80 33.50 -26.26
N SER A 29 -9.07 33.07 -26.18
CA SER A 29 -10.04 33.08 -27.28
C SER A 29 -10.25 34.47 -27.89
N THR A 30 -10.34 35.52 -27.07
CA THR A 30 -10.50 36.90 -27.54
C THR A 30 -9.23 37.42 -28.21
N CYS A 31 -8.05 37.10 -27.68
CA CYS A 31 -6.77 37.47 -28.27
C CYS A 31 -6.48 36.74 -29.59
N GLU A 32 -6.83 35.46 -29.68
CA GLU A 32 -6.71 34.64 -30.90
C GLU A 32 -7.75 35.05 -31.95
N GLY A 33 -9.03 35.20 -31.56
CA GLY A 33 -10.09 35.59 -32.50
C GLY A 33 -9.89 36.97 -33.09
N LEU A 34 -9.41 37.93 -32.30
CA LEU A 34 -9.09 39.27 -32.81
C LEU A 34 -7.88 39.24 -33.77
N PHE A 35 -6.89 38.38 -33.51
CA PHE A 35 -5.78 38.15 -34.45
C PHE A 35 -6.29 37.60 -35.79
N GLU A 36 -7.17 36.60 -35.77
CA GLU A 36 -7.75 36.02 -36.98
C GLU A 36 -8.59 37.03 -37.77
N LEU A 37 -9.41 37.85 -37.10
CA LEU A 37 -10.25 38.84 -37.78
C LEU A 37 -9.43 39.97 -38.43
N VAL A 38 -8.36 40.41 -37.78
CA VAL A 38 -7.48 41.45 -38.31
C VAL A 38 -6.60 40.91 -39.43
N THR A 39 -6.06 39.70 -39.30
CA THR A 39 -5.25 39.06 -40.36
C THR A 39 -6.07 38.64 -41.57
N ALA A 40 -7.36 38.35 -41.40
CA ALA A 40 -8.31 38.10 -42.49
C ALA A 40 -8.92 39.39 -43.09
N GLU A 41 -8.38 40.57 -42.76
CA GLU A 41 -8.84 41.90 -43.23
C GLU A 41 -10.32 42.22 -42.93
N CYS A 42 -10.96 41.46 -42.04
CA CYS A 42 -12.35 41.65 -41.64
C CYS A 42 -12.51 42.80 -40.63
N LEU A 43 -11.42 43.21 -39.99
CA LEU A 43 -11.33 44.39 -39.12
C LEU A 43 -10.08 45.21 -39.47
N LEU A 44 -10.24 46.52 -39.56
CA LEU A 44 -9.11 47.45 -39.70
C LEU A 44 -8.29 47.47 -38.41
N ALA A 45 -7.00 47.16 -38.49
CA ALA A 45 -6.10 47.19 -37.35
C ALA A 45 -5.89 48.64 -36.85
N PRO A 46 -6.24 48.96 -35.58
CA PRO A 46 -5.92 50.27 -35.03
C PRO A 46 -4.41 50.42 -34.83
N THR A 47 -3.90 51.64 -35.02
CA THR A 47 -2.47 51.95 -34.88
C THR A 47 -2.00 51.68 -33.45
N GLY A 48 -1.07 50.73 -33.29
CA GLY A 48 -0.48 50.36 -31.99
C GLY A 48 -0.90 48.99 -31.45
N LEU A 49 -1.71 48.22 -32.18
CA LEU A 49 -2.01 46.83 -31.82
C LEU A 49 -0.88 45.88 -32.26
N TYR A 50 -0.28 45.14 -31.32
CA TYR A 50 0.78 44.18 -31.63
C TYR A 50 0.21 42.76 -31.86
N LEU A 51 0.49 42.19 -33.04
CA LEU A 51 0.07 40.85 -33.44
C LEU A 51 1.28 39.90 -33.46
N ASP A 52 1.25 38.88 -32.61
CA ASP A 52 2.26 37.82 -32.59
C ASP A 52 1.87 36.72 -33.58
N TYR A 53 2.52 36.68 -34.74
CA TYR A 53 2.26 35.72 -35.81
C TYR A 53 2.73 34.29 -35.48
N TYR A 54 3.70 34.13 -34.58
CA TYR A 54 4.19 32.81 -34.17
C TYR A 54 3.20 32.13 -33.22
N ARG A 55 2.64 32.91 -32.28
CA ARG A 55 1.63 32.43 -31.32
C ARG A 55 0.19 32.67 -31.74
N ARG A 56 -0.03 33.27 -32.92
CA ARG A 56 -1.33 33.64 -33.51
C ARG A 56 -2.28 34.35 -32.56
N LYS A 57 -1.79 35.38 -31.86
CA LYS A 57 -2.63 36.15 -30.92
C LYS A 57 -2.22 37.62 -30.85
N ALA A 58 -3.19 38.47 -30.54
CA ALA A 58 -2.92 39.87 -30.20
C ALA A 58 -2.34 39.94 -28.77
N LEU A 59 -1.17 40.58 -28.63
CA LEU A 59 -0.54 40.80 -27.32
C LEU A 59 -0.88 42.20 -26.81
N VAL A 60 -1.13 42.27 -25.50
CA VAL A 60 -1.36 43.54 -24.79
C VAL A 60 -0.43 43.58 -23.59
N GLN A 61 0.66 44.32 -23.72
CA GLN A 61 1.70 44.50 -22.70
C GLN A 61 1.83 45.96 -22.28
N THR A 62 1.47 46.90 -23.16
CA THR A 62 1.56 48.35 -22.88
C THR A 62 0.18 49.03 -22.86
N ALA A 63 0.08 50.20 -22.22
CA ALA A 63 -1.16 50.97 -22.17
C ALA A 63 -1.62 51.46 -23.55
N ILE A 64 -0.69 51.64 -24.49
CA ILE A 64 -0.99 52.01 -25.89
C ILE A 64 -1.64 50.82 -26.61
N GLU A 65 -1.08 49.62 -26.46
CA GLU A 65 -1.66 48.38 -27.00
C GLU A 65 -3.03 48.08 -26.39
N HIS A 66 -3.24 48.38 -25.10
CA HIS A 66 -4.54 48.22 -24.45
C HIS A 66 -5.61 49.10 -25.12
N ASN A 67 -5.29 50.36 -25.37
CA ASN A 67 -6.22 51.28 -26.01
C ASN A 67 -6.52 50.87 -27.45
N ALA A 68 -5.51 50.41 -28.19
CA ALA A 68 -5.68 49.87 -29.54
C ALA A 68 -6.54 48.59 -29.54
N PHE A 69 -6.32 47.68 -28.60
CA PHE A 69 -7.13 46.47 -28.43
C PHE A 69 -8.59 46.80 -28.12
N GLN A 70 -8.84 47.81 -27.27
CA GLN A 70 -10.20 48.29 -27.01
C GLN A 70 -10.85 48.92 -28.24
N GLU A 71 -10.11 49.68 -29.03
CA GLU A 71 -10.61 50.29 -30.27
C GLU A 71 -11.01 49.23 -31.30
N ALA A 72 -10.22 48.15 -31.43
CA ALA A 72 -10.55 47.00 -32.29
C ALA A 72 -11.82 46.26 -31.82
N LEU A 73 -12.05 46.10 -30.52
CA LEU A 73 -13.30 45.53 -30.02
C LEU A 73 -14.49 46.49 -30.23
N ARG A 74 -14.25 47.81 -30.20
CA ARG A 74 -15.24 48.84 -30.52
C ARG A 74 -15.42 49.07 -32.02
N SER A 75 -14.87 48.25 -32.90
CA SER A 75 -15.25 48.24 -34.33
C SER A 75 -16.17 47.05 -34.69
N LEU A 76 -16.35 46.06 -33.81
CA LEU A 76 -17.28 44.93 -33.99
C LEU A 76 -18.76 45.36 -34.08
N PRO A 77 -19.69 44.65 -34.73
CA PRO A 77 -21.10 45.04 -34.77
C PRO A 77 -21.75 45.28 -33.38
N PRO A 78 -22.65 46.27 -33.21
CA PRO A 78 -23.23 46.63 -31.90
C PRO A 78 -24.05 45.51 -31.25
N SER A 79 -24.55 44.54 -32.02
CA SER A 79 -25.23 43.33 -31.52
C SER A 79 -24.33 42.40 -30.69
N ILE A 80 -23.01 42.45 -30.90
CA ILE A 80 -22.02 41.62 -30.19
C ILE A 80 -21.48 42.34 -28.94
N ARG A 81 -21.50 43.68 -28.92
CA ARG A 81 -20.87 44.51 -27.86
C ARG A 81 -21.67 44.63 -26.56
N LEU A 82 -22.87 44.05 -26.48
CA LEU A 82 -23.79 44.24 -25.36
C LEU A 82 -23.32 43.58 -24.06
N ASP A 83 -22.47 42.56 -24.13
CA ASP A 83 -21.95 41.81 -22.96
C ASP A 83 -20.54 41.25 -23.27
N PRO A 84 -19.53 41.41 -22.38
CA PRO A 84 -18.22 40.76 -22.51
C PRO A 84 -18.28 39.25 -22.83
N PHE A 85 -19.29 38.54 -22.32
CA PHE A 85 -19.48 37.11 -22.58
C PHE A 85 -19.86 36.80 -24.04
N ASN A 86 -20.60 37.71 -24.69
CA ASN A 86 -20.96 37.56 -26.10
C ASN A 86 -19.77 37.79 -27.02
N ILE A 87 -18.86 38.69 -26.64
CA ILE A 87 -17.60 38.89 -27.37
C ILE A 87 -16.74 37.64 -27.27
N GLU A 88 -16.59 37.06 -26.08
CA GLU A 88 -15.80 35.83 -25.90
C GLU A 88 -16.38 34.66 -26.70
N ARG A 89 -17.69 34.44 -26.62
CA ARG A 89 -18.37 33.36 -27.35
C ARG A 89 -18.27 33.55 -28.86
N PHE A 90 -18.39 34.78 -29.34
CA PHE A 90 -18.19 35.10 -30.75
C PHE A 90 -16.75 34.82 -31.18
N MET A 91 -15.75 35.31 -30.44
CA MET A 91 -14.34 35.10 -30.78
C MET A 91 -13.93 33.63 -30.71
N TYR A 92 -14.45 32.87 -29.73
CA TYR A 92 -14.27 31.43 -29.64
C TYR A 92 -14.84 30.69 -30.86
N TRP A 93 -15.96 31.15 -31.41
CA TRP A 93 -16.55 30.60 -32.63
C TRP A 93 -15.78 30.99 -33.90
N VAL A 94 -15.24 32.22 -33.95
CA VAL A 94 -14.49 32.73 -35.11
C VAL A 94 -13.17 31.99 -35.33
N VAL A 95 -12.45 31.64 -34.25
CA VAL A 95 -11.13 30.98 -34.34
C VAL A 95 -11.15 29.67 -35.17
N PRO A 96 -12.08 28.72 -34.98
CA PRO A 96 -12.15 27.51 -35.81
C PRO A 96 -12.71 27.73 -37.22
N GLU A 97 -13.53 28.76 -37.46
CA GLU A 97 -14.14 29.04 -38.77
C GLU A 97 -13.18 29.73 -39.74
N LEU A 98 -12.39 30.69 -39.28
CA LEU A 98 -11.38 31.36 -40.10
C LEU A 98 -10.06 30.57 -40.19
N ASN A 99 -9.90 29.53 -39.36
CA ASN A 99 -8.77 28.62 -39.39
C ASN A 99 -9.24 27.15 -39.49
N PRO A 100 -9.61 26.67 -40.69
CA PRO A 100 -10.23 25.36 -40.89
C PRO A 100 -9.34 24.16 -40.56
N LYS A 101 -8.06 24.36 -40.21
CA LYS A 101 -7.15 23.28 -39.75
C LYS A 101 -7.56 22.66 -38.40
N LYS A 102 -8.57 23.22 -37.73
CA LYS A 102 -9.16 22.69 -36.47
C LYS A 102 -10.57 22.10 -36.63
N GLN A 103 -11.06 21.85 -37.86
CA GLN A 103 -12.21 20.96 -38.03
C GLN A 103 -11.76 19.49 -37.99
N GLN A 104 -12.34 18.72 -37.07
CA GLN A 104 -12.13 17.28 -36.94
C GLN A 104 -12.54 16.55 -38.22
N SER A 105 -11.73 15.56 -38.60
CA SER A 105 -12.03 14.23 -39.19
C SER A 105 -11.07 13.91 -40.34
N PRO A 106 -10.96 12.65 -40.82
CA PRO A 106 -11.09 11.33 -40.24
C PRO A 106 -9.79 10.49 -40.49
N THR A 107 -9.88 9.20 -40.18
CA THR A 107 -9.01 8.04 -40.48
C THR A 107 -7.94 8.17 -41.59
N VAL A 108 -6.77 7.61 -41.30
CA VAL A 108 -5.69 7.19 -42.21
C VAL A 108 -6.25 6.46 -43.45
N ILE A 109 -5.66 6.66 -44.64
CA ILE A 109 -4.88 5.65 -45.39
C ILE A 109 -4.55 6.17 -46.81
N ASP A 110 -3.24 6.07 -47.10
CA ASP A 110 -2.50 5.96 -48.37
C ASP A 110 -2.78 6.92 -49.54
N VAL A 111 -1.70 7.31 -50.21
CA VAL A 111 -1.28 6.71 -51.49
C VAL A 111 -0.16 7.56 -52.11
N ASP A 112 0.95 6.88 -52.39
CA ASP A 112 1.88 7.01 -53.52
C ASP A 112 2.35 8.37 -54.09
N ASN A 113 3.67 8.38 -54.26
CA ASN A 113 4.42 8.68 -55.49
C ASN A 113 4.75 10.12 -55.93
N THR A 114 6.06 10.22 -56.19
CA THR A 114 6.76 10.85 -57.32
C THR A 114 7.06 12.34 -57.30
N ASP A 115 8.38 12.58 -57.16
CA ASP A 115 9.26 13.47 -57.92
C ASP A 115 8.87 14.94 -58.12
N ILE A 116 9.82 15.84 -57.80
CA ILE A 116 10.65 16.55 -58.80
C ILE A 116 11.50 17.65 -58.12
N LEU A 117 12.83 17.50 -58.32
CA LEU A 117 13.92 18.49 -58.42
C LEU A 117 14.64 19.10 -57.18
N ALA A 118 15.93 18.74 -57.11
CA ALA A 118 17.01 19.19 -56.24
C ALA A 118 17.63 20.55 -56.65
N PRO A 119 18.67 21.09 -55.94
CA PRO A 119 20.05 20.59 -56.16
C PRO A 119 20.96 20.50 -54.91
N THR A 120 21.84 19.49 -54.88
CA THR A 120 23.06 19.31 -54.04
C THR A 120 24.23 20.14 -54.60
N PRO A 121 25.29 20.55 -53.85
CA PRO A 121 26.33 19.66 -53.23
C PRO A 121 27.02 20.30 -51.97
N PRO A 122 28.20 19.85 -51.45
CA PRO A 122 28.98 18.63 -51.68
C PRO A 122 29.22 17.76 -50.42
N GLN A 123 29.47 16.48 -50.69
CA GLN A 123 29.95 15.47 -49.75
C GLN A 123 31.44 15.64 -49.48
N ASP A 124 31.87 15.47 -48.23
CA ASP A 124 33.18 14.91 -47.94
C ASP A 124 33.26 14.25 -46.56
N LYS A 125 33.91 13.07 -46.57
CA LYS A 125 34.45 12.26 -45.46
C LYS A 125 33.52 11.38 -44.64
N ILE A 126 33.24 10.25 -45.28
CA ILE A 126 33.10 8.91 -44.68
C ILE A 126 34.34 8.59 -43.82
N LEU A 127 34.13 8.28 -42.55
CA LEU A 127 35.00 7.39 -41.78
C LEU A 127 34.22 6.11 -41.47
N LYS A 128 34.49 5.10 -42.30
CA LYS A 128 34.24 3.68 -42.01
C LYS A 128 35.31 3.27 -41.01
N GLU A 129 34.93 2.87 -39.80
CA GLU A 129 35.72 1.92 -39.04
C GLU A 129 35.01 0.57 -39.08
N GLN A 130 35.70 -0.38 -39.70
CA GLN A 130 35.36 -1.80 -39.76
C GLN A 130 35.48 -2.45 -38.37
N PRO A 131 34.81 -3.60 -38.16
CA PRO A 131 34.81 -4.30 -36.88
C PRO A 131 36.22 -4.81 -36.59
N SER A 132 36.76 -4.42 -35.44
CA SER A 132 38.02 -4.98 -34.95
C SER A 132 37.85 -6.47 -34.67
N SER A 133 38.82 -7.21 -35.17
CA SER A 133 39.02 -8.64 -35.09
C SER A 133 38.90 -9.21 -33.67
N PHE A 134 38.08 -10.26 -33.56
CA PHE A 134 38.29 -11.49 -32.80
C PHE A 134 39.49 -11.48 -31.82
N VAL A 135 39.19 -11.29 -30.54
CA VAL A 135 39.91 -11.99 -29.47
C VAL A 135 39.02 -13.16 -29.09
N ALA A 136 39.45 -14.37 -29.45
CA ALA A 136 38.77 -15.58 -29.03
C ALA A 136 38.93 -15.75 -27.52
N GLY A 137 37.79 -15.86 -26.80
CA GLY A 137 37.78 -16.52 -25.50
C GLY A 137 37.09 -15.81 -24.34
N VAL A 138 35.89 -15.28 -24.50
CA VAL A 138 34.83 -15.37 -23.46
C VAL A 138 33.50 -15.50 -24.22
N ARG A 139 32.88 -16.68 -24.21
CA ARG A 139 31.46 -16.79 -24.55
C ARG A 139 30.73 -16.07 -23.42
N ASP A 140 30.06 -14.95 -23.69
CA ASP A 140 29.00 -14.49 -22.80
C ASP A 140 28.08 -15.70 -22.54
N PRO A 141 27.77 -16.04 -21.27
CA PRO A 141 26.86 -17.15 -21.00
C PRO A 141 25.55 -16.86 -21.73
N ALA A 142 25.05 -17.84 -22.47
CA ALA A 142 23.73 -17.72 -23.12
C ALA A 142 22.72 -17.21 -22.08
N PRO A 143 21.82 -16.27 -22.44
CA PRO A 143 20.87 -15.73 -21.48
C PRO A 143 20.06 -16.89 -20.89
N VAL A 144 20.13 -17.03 -19.55
CA VAL A 144 19.39 -18.05 -18.81
C VAL A 144 17.90 -17.84 -19.12
N THR A 145 17.34 -18.75 -19.90
CA THR A 145 15.95 -18.70 -20.33
C THR A 145 15.16 -19.66 -19.46
N LEU A 146 14.09 -19.16 -18.82
CA LEU A 146 13.27 -19.99 -17.93
C LEU A 146 12.11 -20.64 -18.71
N PRO A 147 11.62 -21.81 -18.27
CA PRO A 147 10.50 -22.48 -18.94
C PRO A 147 9.18 -21.72 -18.72
N PHE A 148 8.30 -21.75 -19.72
CA PHE A 148 6.92 -21.31 -19.59
C PHE A 148 6.07 -22.45 -18.99
N SER A 149 6.24 -22.69 -17.69
CA SER A 149 5.56 -23.76 -16.96
C SER A 149 4.79 -23.23 -15.75
N PRO A 150 3.71 -23.92 -15.30
CA PRO A 150 3.04 -23.62 -14.04
C PRO A 150 4.00 -23.61 -12.86
N LEU A 151 3.61 -22.90 -11.79
CA LEU A 151 4.33 -22.89 -10.52
C LEU A 151 4.50 -24.33 -10.01
N GLN A 152 5.75 -24.77 -9.88
CA GLN A 152 6.04 -26.14 -9.49
C GLN A 152 5.89 -26.34 -7.97
N PRO A 153 5.38 -27.50 -7.53
CA PRO A 153 5.35 -27.83 -6.12
C PRO A 153 6.77 -28.08 -5.61
N VAL A 154 7.09 -27.48 -4.48
CA VAL A 154 8.29 -27.77 -3.68
C VAL A 154 8.25 -29.23 -3.19
N ALA A 155 9.37 -29.94 -3.29
CA ALA A 155 9.45 -31.31 -2.79
C ALA A 155 9.18 -31.36 -1.28
N LYS A 156 8.46 -32.40 -0.82
CA LYS A 156 7.96 -32.49 0.55
C LYS A 156 9.06 -32.33 1.62
N ALA A 157 10.24 -32.90 1.38
CA ALA A 157 11.38 -32.84 2.29
C ALA A 157 11.83 -31.39 2.58
N PHE A 158 11.81 -30.52 1.57
CA PHE A 158 12.20 -29.12 1.72
C PHE A 158 11.05 -28.22 2.14
N LEU A 159 9.81 -28.61 1.84
CA LEU A 159 8.64 -27.83 2.23
C LEU A 159 8.56 -27.68 3.75
N GLU A 160 8.83 -28.74 4.51
CA GLU A 160 8.86 -28.69 5.97
C GLU A 160 9.94 -27.71 6.44
N GLN A 161 11.18 -27.85 5.99
CA GLN A 161 12.28 -26.93 6.35
C GLN A 161 11.95 -25.46 6.05
N ARG A 162 11.39 -25.16 4.86
CA ARG A 162 11.03 -23.79 4.45
C ARG A 162 9.86 -23.23 5.24
N ILE A 163 8.92 -24.07 5.65
CA ILE A 163 7.84 -23.65 6.55
C ILE A 163 8.43 -23.21 7.91
N HIS A 164 9.39 -23.97 8.45
CA HIS A 164 10.06 -23.58 9.69
C HIS A 164 10.84 -22.27 9.53
N GLU A 165 11.49 -22.04 8.39
CA GLU A 165 12.15 -20.77 8.07
C GLU A 165 11.16 -19.59 8.03
N VAL A 166 9.97 -19.78 7.46
CA VAL A 166 8.89 -18.77 7.52
C VAL A 166 8.44 -18.54 8.97
N GLN A 167 8.31 -19.60 9.77
CA GLN A 167 7.86 -19.51 11.17
C GLN A 167 8.84 -18.77 12.07
N ARG A 168 10.15 -18.86 11.78
CA ARG A 168 11.18 -18.03 12.45
C ARG A 168 10.92 -16.55 12.24
N GLN A 169 10.45 -16.16 11.07
CA GLN A 169 10.19 -14.74 10.79
C GLN A 169 8.82 -14.28 11.26
N ILE A 170 7.78 -15.12 11.17
CA ILE A 170 6.41 -14.77 11.57
C ILE A 170 5.76 -15.96 12.26
N LEU A 171 5.29 -15.75 13.49
CA LEU A 171 4.58 -16.78 14.26
C LEU A 171 3.20 -17.07 13.65
N LEU A 172 3.12 -18.14 12.88
CA LEU A 172 1.91 -18.65 12.25
C LEU A 172 1.86 -20.18 12.34
N ASP A 173 0.64 -20.71 12.45
CA ASP A 173 0.43 -22.16 12.41
C ASP A 173 0.83 -22.73 11.05
N GLU A 174 1.52 -23.87 11.09
CA GLU A 174 1.93 -24.61 9.89
C GLU A 174 0.74 -24.91 8.97
N SER A 175 -0.44 -25.19 9.54
CA SER A 175 -1.67 -25.45 8.78
C SER A 175 -2.09 -24.26 7.91
N VAL A 176 -1.91 -23.03 8.41
CA VAL A 176 -2.20 -21.79 7.69
C VAL A 176 -1.18 -21.57 6.58
N ILE A 177 0.11 -21.75 6.85
CA ILE A 177 1.18 -21.62 5.84
C ILE A 177 0.95 -22.65 4.71
N ARG A 178 0.64 -23.90 5.05
CA ARG A 178 0.31 -24.95 4.06
C ARG A 178 -0.93 -24.58 3.25
N ARG A 179 -1.96 -24.00 3.87
CA ARG A 179 -3.16 -23.52 3.17
C ARG A 179 -2.81 -22.40 2.18
N ILE A 180 -1.95 -21.45 2.55
CA ILE A 180 -1.48 -20.40 1.64
C ILE A 180 -0.65 -21.00 0.50
N TYR A 181 0.27 -21.92 0.80
CA TYR A 181 1.06 -22.64 -0.21
C TYR A 181 0.18 -23.36 -1.24
N HIS A 182 -0.82 -24.13 -0.80
CA HIS A 182 -1.76 -24.78 -1.71
C HIS A 182 -2.58 -23.77 -2.53
N ALA A 183 -2.99 -22.66 -1.90
CA ALA A 183 -3.70 -21.59 -2.58
C ALA A 183 -2.84 -20.91 -3.67
N LEU A 184 -1.56 -20.68 -3.39
CA LEU A 184 -0.58 -20.16 -4.35
C LEU A 184 -0.30 -21.16 -5.47
N LEU A 185 -0.29 -22.47 -5.22
CA LEU A 185 -0.19 -23.45 -6.32
C LEU A 185 -1.42 -23.38 -7.25
N ALA A 186 -2.61 -23.18 -6.69
CA ALA A 186 -3.86 -23.09 -7.44
C ALA A 186 -4.01 -21.78 -8.24
N GLY A 187 -3.51 -20.64 -7.72
CA GLY A 187 -3.65 -19.35 -8.39
C GLY A 187 -3.36 -18.16 -7.47
N HIS A 188 -4.08 -17.06 -7.68
CA HIS A 188 -3.91 -15.83 -6.90
C HIS A 188 -4.54 -15.94 -5.50
N VAL A 189 -4.00 -15.19 -4.54
CA VAL A 189 -4.40 -15.31 -3.12
C VAL A 189 -4.73 -13.94 -2.54
N ILE A 190 -5.75 -13.88 -1.68
CA ILE A 190 -6.02 -12.73 -0.82
C ILE A 190 -5.88 -13.18 0.64
N LEU A 191 -4.98 -12.52 1.36
CA LEU A 191 -4.77 -12.69 2.79
C LEU A 191 -5.66 -11.71 3.56
N THR A 192 -6.58 -12.23 4.36
CA THR A 192 -7.50 -11.43 5.17
C THR A 192 -7.15 -11.57 6.65
N GLY A 193 -7.42 -10.55 7.47
CA GLY A 193 -7.29 -10.70 8.91
C GLY A 193 -7.16 -9.39 9.67
N PRO A 194 -7.08 -9.44 11.01
CA PRO A 194 -6.91 -8.27 11.85
C PRO A 194 -5.65 -7.45 11.55
N PRO A 195 -5.62 -6.17 11.97
CA PRO A 195 -4.43 -5.37 11.85
C PRO A 195 -3.26 -5.98 12.64
N GLY A 196 -2.07 -5.94 12.04
CA GLY A 196 -0.83 -6.39 12.67
C GLY A 196 -0.61 -7.90 12.73
N THR A 197 -1.37 -8.73 12.01
CA THR A 197 -1.11 -10.19 11.91
C THR A 197 0.01 -10.57 10.92
N GLY A 198 0.77 -9.60 10.42
CA GLY A 198 1.92 -9.86 9.54
C GLY A 198 1.57 -10.17 8.08
N LYS A 199 0.34 -9.92 7.62
CA LYS A 199 -0.12 -10.25 6.25
C LYS A 199 0.80 -9.73 5.13
N THR A 200 1.18 -8.46 5.20
CA THR A 200 2.04 -7.81 4.19
C THR A 200 3.47 -8.33 4.22
N GLU A 201 4.00 -8.61 5.41
CA GLU A 201 5.32 -9.20 5.61
C GLU A 201 5.33 -10.64 5.06
N LEU A 202 4.31 -11.43 5.40
CA LEU A 202 4.12 -12.80 4.91
C LEU A 202 4.03 -12.84 3.38
N ALA A 203 3.29 -11.91 2.77
CA ALA A 203 3.17 -11.82 1.31
C ALA A 203 4.52 -11.60 0.61
N ARG A 204 5.47 -10.90 1.26
CA ARG A 204 6.82 -10.66 0.74
C ARG A 204 7.75 -11.86 0.95
N LEU A 205 7.66 -12.50 2.10
CA LEU A 205 8.57 -13.59 2.50
C LEU A 205 8.25 -14.92 1.83
N LEU A 206 6.96 -15.28 1.70
CA LEU A 206 6.56 -16.59 1.16
C LEU A 206 7.13 -16.89 -0.24
N PRO A 207 7.09 -15.97 -1.21
CA PRO A 207 7.61 -16.24 -2.56
C PRO A 207 9.12 -16.51 -2.58
N GLU A 208 9.87 -15.82 -1.72
CA GLU A 208 11.33 -15.93 -1.63
C GLU A 208 11.73 -17.20 -0.89
N ILE A 209 11.16 -17.45 0.29
CA ILE A 209 11.53 -18.59 1.16
C ILE A 209 10.99 -19.91 0.60
N LEU A 210 9.70 -19.99 0.26
CA LEU A 210 9.09 -21.27 -0.12
C LEU A 210 9.63 -21.81 -1.44
N TRP A 211 10.06 -20.96 -2.38
CA TRP A 211 10.60 -21.39 -3.67
C TRP A 211 12.11 -21.18 -3.82
N LYS A 212 12.83 -20.88 -2.72
CA LYS A 212 14.29 -20.81 -2.70
C LYS A 212 14.88 -22.09 -3.30
N ASP A 213 15.92 -21.99 -4.13
CA ASP A 213 16.65 -23.16 -4.61
C ASP A 213 17.63 -23.67 -3.55
N GLU A 214 18.02 -24.93 -3.66
CA GLU A 214 19.01 -25.56 -2.79
C GLU A 214 20.29 -24.69 -2.79
N GLU A 215 20.69 -24.16 -1.63
CA GLU A 215 22.02 -23.56 -1.51
C GLU A 215 23.06 -24.66 -1.74
N SER A 216 23.91 -24.47 -2.75
CA SER A 216 25.21 -25.11 -2.82
C SER A 216 25.98 -24.71 -1.56
N THR A 217 26.05 -25.61 -0.59
CA THR A 217 27.07 -25.63 0.46
C THR A 217 28.46 -25.87 -0.17
N GLU A 218 28.93 -24.93 -0.98
CA GLU A 218 30.32 -24.85 -1.42
C GLU A 218 30.76 -23.39 -1.34
N GLU A 219 31.48 -23.09 -0.26
CA GLU A 219 32.50 -22.04 -0.09
C GLU A 219 32.22 -20.69 -0.79
N ALA A 220 31.77 -19.73 0.03
CA ALA A 220 31.77 -18.31 -0.27
C ALA A 220 33.21 -17.77 -0.40
N ASP A 221 33.91 -18.10 -1.49
CA ASP A 221 35.23 -17.53 -1.79
C ASP A 221 35.54 -17.44 -3.31
N VAL A 222 34.53 -17.29 -4.17
CA VAL A 222 34.73 -16.76 -5.54
C VAL A 222 33.51 -15.95 -5.99
N PRO A 223 33.63 -14.65 -6.34
CA PRO A 223 32.55 -13.90 -6.95
C PRO A 223 32.41 -14.32 -8.42
N SER A 224 31.74 -15.46 -8.66
CA SER A 224 31.34 -15.88 -10.01
C SER A 224 29.98 -15.27 -10.34
N SER A 225 29.92 -14.54 -11.45
CA SER A 225 28.82 -13.67 -11.88
C SER A 225 27.60 -14.41 -12.47
N THR A 226 27.32 -15.64 -12.02
CA THR A 226 26.16 -16.42 -12.50
C THR A 226 25.46 -17.10 -11.32
N SER A 227 24.73 -16.30 -10.53
CA SER A 227 23.82 -16.83 -9.52
C SER A 227 22.67 -17.57 -10.20
N THR A 228 22.44 -18.82 -9.80
CA THR A 228 21.27 -19.59 -10.21
C THR A 228 20.00 -18.89 -9.73
N PRO A 229 18.94 -18.79 -10.57
CA PRO A 229 17.74 -18.07 -10.20
C PRO A 229 16.94 -18.82 -9.14
N THR A 230 16.92 -18.28 -7.92
CA THR A 230 16.30 -18.86 -6.72
C THR A 230 15.02 -18.14 -6.35
N GLY A 231 13.96 -18.85 -5.95
CA GLY A 231 12.72 -18.23 -5.46
C GLY A 231 12.02 -17.26 -6.42
N TYR A 232 11.11 -16.48 -5.86
CA TYR A 232 10.43 -15.37 -6.52
C TYR A 232 10.51 -14.14 -5.64
N THR A 233 10.79 -12.97 -6.23
CA THR A 233 10.71 -11.70 -5.50
C THR A 233 9.32 -11.09 -5.67
N ALA A 234 8.96 -10.14 -4.82
CA ALA A 234 7.63 -9.56 -4.82
C ALA A 234 7.65 -8.03 -4.80
N ARG A 235 6.91 -7.42 -5.73
CA ARG A 235 6.72 -5.97 -5.78
C ARG A 235 5.52 -5.58 -4.93
N LEU A 236 5.75 -4.83 -3.85
CA LEU A 236 4.67 -4.25 -3.06
C LEU A 236 4.15 -2.95 -3.68
N VAL A 237 2.83 -2.86 -3.83
CA VAL A 237 2.10 -1.63 -4.10
C VAL A 237 0.94 -1.50 -3.13
N THR A 238 0.62 -0.29 -2.69
CA THR A 238 -0.49 -0.04 -1.75
C THR A 238 -1.67 0.57 -2.49
N ALA A 239 -2.85 -0.05 -2.35
CA ALA A 239 -4.06 0.38 -3.02
C ALA A 239 -4.59 1.72 -2.46
N THR A 240 -5.01 2.60 -3.36
CA THR A 240 -5.65 3.88 -3.03
C THR A 240 -6.96 4.05 -3.80
N ASP A 241 -7.85 4.88 -3.30
CA ASP A 241 -9.17 5.15 -3.89
C ASP A 241 -9.10 5.75 -5.30
N GLU A 242 -7.99 6.40 -5.63
CA GLU A 242 -7.69 6.95 -6.96
C GLU A 242 -7.32 5.88 -8.02
N TRP A 243 -7.18 4.61 -7.64
CA TRP A 243 -6.78 3.56 -8.57
C TRP A 243 -7.79 3.36 -9.70
N SER A 244 -7.25 3.29 -10.91
CA SER A 244 -8.01 3.06 -12.14
C SER A 244 -7.26 2.10 -13.06
N VAL A 245 -7.84 1.81 -14.24
CA VAL A 245 -7.19 1.00 -15.28
C VAL A 245 -5.80 1.53 -15.63
N CYS A 246 -5.61 2.86 -15.63
CA CYS A 246 -4.31 3.48 -15.89
C CYS A 246 -3.25 3.10 -14.83
N THR A 247 -3.66 2.89 -13.59
CA THR A 247 -2.77 2.60 -12.46
C THR A 247 -2.27 1.16 -12.47
N LEU A 248 -3.14 0.19 -12.78
CA LEU A 248 -2.76 -1.23 -12.80
C LEU A 248 -2.30 -1.69 -14.19
N ILE A 249 -3.03 -1.33 -15.26
CA ILE A 249 -2.75 -1.81 -16.62
C ILE A 249 -1.87 -0.81 -17.37
N GLY A 250 -2.31 0.43 -17.45
CA GLY A 250 -1.59 1.49 -18.14
C GLY A 250 -2.51 2.42 -18.90
N GLY A 251 -1.96 3.55 -19.33
CA GLY A 251 -2.71 4.58 -20.04
C GLY A 251 -1.82 5.68 -20.56
N ILE A 252 -2.43 6.66 -21.21
CA ILE A 252 -1.72 7.82 -21.75
C ILE A 252 -1.39 8.77 -20.59
N ALA A 253 -0.10 9.04 -20.38
CA ALA A 253 0.38 9.97 -19.36
C ALA A 253 1.24 11.08 -20.00
N PRO A 254 1.13 12.33 -19.51
CA PRO A 254 2.00 13.41 -19.94
C PRO A 254 3.42 13.21 -19.38
N GLN A 255 4.43 13.30 -20.25
CA GLN A 255 5.84 13.38 -19.91
C GLN A 255 6.37 14.78 -20.23
N SER A 256 7.05 15.40 -19.27
CA SER A 256 7.75 16.67 -19.49
C SER A 256 9.22 16.38 -19.77
N LYS A 257 9.67 16.66 -21.00
CA LYS A 257 11.09 16.66 -21.37
C LYS A 257 11.46 18.05 -21.87
N GLY A 258 12.30 18.76 -21.12
CA GLY A 258 12.78 20.09 -21.50
C GLY A 258 11.70 21.18 -21.59
N GLY A 259 10.60 21.06 -20.82
CA GLY A 259 9.50 22.03 -20.83
C GLY A 259 8.45 21.82 -21.93
N VAL A 260 8.61 20.81 -22.78
CA VAL A 260 7.60 20.34 -23.73
C VAL A 260 6.87 19.15 -23.11
N ILE A 261 5.53 19.21 -23.09
CA ILE A 261 4.67 18.11 -22.65
C ILE A 261 4.43 17.20 -23.86
N SER A 262 4.97 15.98 -23.83
CA SER A 262 4.64 14.92 -24.77
C SER A 262 3.72 13.89 -24.10
N TYR A 263 2.78 13.32 -24.82
CA TYR A 263 1.96 12.22 -24.32
C TYR A 263 2.57 10.90 -24.73
N SER A 264 2.73 9.98 -23.79
CA SER A 264 3.26 8.65 -24.03
C SER A 264 2.53 7.65 -23.16
N ILE A 265 2.58 6.38 -23.53
CA ILE A 265 1.93 5.36 -22.73
C ILE A 265 2.81 5.02 -21.54
N GLN A 266 2.19 5.07 -20.37
CA GLN A 266 2.78 4.62 -19.12
C GLN A 266 2.07 3.34 -18.69
N TYR A 267 2.86 2.27 -18.55
CA TYR A 267 2.37 0.99 -18.06
C TYR A 267 2.13 1.05 -16.55
N GLY A 268 1.03 0.45 -16.11
CA GLY A 268 0.65 0.39 -14.71
C GLY A 268 1.43 -0.68 -13.93
N TYR A 269 1.12 -0.83 -12.65
CA TYR A 269 1.83 -1.74 -11.75
C TYR A 269 1.75 -3.20 -12.17
N LEU A 270 0.59 -3.69 -12.63
CA LEU A 270 0.43 -5.08 -13.08
C LEU A 270 1.26 -5.34 -14.34
N THR A 271 1.10 -4.48 -15.35
CA THR A 271 1.80 -4.60 -16.63
C THR A 271 3.31 -4.52 -16.46
N THR A 272 3.81 -3.53 -15.72
CA THR A 272 5.25 -3.39 -15.48
C THR A 272 5.84 -4.59 -14.72
N THR A 273 5.09 -5.15 -13.77
CA THR A 273 5.55 -6.34 -13.01
C THR A 273 5.58 -7.59 -13.89
N ILE A 274 4.59 -7.79 -14.76
CA ILE A 274 4.60 -8.89 -15.74
C ILE A 274 5.77 -8.71 -16.71
N LEU A 275 5.94 -7.50 -17.28
CA LEU A 275 7.02 -7.20 -18.21
C LEU A 275 8.40 -7.48 -17.62
N ASN A 276 8.62 -7.21 -16.34
CA ASN A 276 9.90 -7.51 -15.67
C ASN A 276 10.29 -9.00 -15.72
N ASN A 277 9.35 -9.91 -15.94
CA ASN A 277 9.62 -11.36 -16.06
C ASN A 277 10.04 -11.78 -17.48
N TRP A 278 10.06 -10.85 -18.44
CA TRP A 278 10.27 -11.10 -19.86
C TRP A 278 11.52 -10.39 -20.39
N SER A 279 12.08 -10.92 -21.47
CA SER A 279 13.29 -10.40 -22.13
C SER A 279 13.14 -8.94 -22.57
N LYS A 280 14.20 -8.15 -22.32
CA LYS A 280 14.26 -6.69 -22.45
C LYS A 280 14.13 -6.20 -23.91
N ASP A 281 12.92 -6.05 -24.41
CA ASP A 281 12.58 -4.96 -25.35
C ASP A 281 11.09 -4.57 -25.29
N TYR A 282 10.69 -3.89 -24.20
CA TYR A 282 9.31 -3.43 -23.98
C TYR A 282 8.86 -2.33 -24.97
N ARG A 283 9.78 -1.84 -25.80
CA ARG A 283 9.59 -0.73 -26.73
C ARG A 283 8.95 -1.15 -28.05
N LYS A 284 8.86 -2.46 -28.31
CA LYS A 284 8.19 -3.02 -29.50
C LYS A 284 7.11 -4.02 -29.09
N PRO A 285 5.89 -3.54 -28.81
CA PRO A 285 4.78 -4.41 -28.44
C PRO A 285 4.42 -5.45 -29.50
N GLU A 286 4.75 -5.20 -30.77
CA GLU A 286 4.60 -6.14 -31.89
C GLU A 286 5.41 -7.43 -31.70
N GLU A 287 6.52 -7.37 -30.94
CA GLU A 287 7.42 -8.49 -30.70
C GLU A 287 7.06 -9.28 -29.42
N TRP A 288 5.99 -8.91 -28.70
CA TRP A 288 5.65 -9.52 -27.41
C TRP A 288 5.31 -11.01 -27.49
N LYS A 289 4.87 -11.49 -28.66
CA LYS A 289 4.63 -12.92 -28.94
C LYS A 289 5.91 -13.77 -28.93
N PHE A 290 7.08 -13.13 -29.04
CA PHE A 290 8.38 -13.78 -29.06
C PHE A 290 9.17 -13.58 -27.75
N LEU A 291 8.54 -13.01 -26.72
CA LEU A 291 9.18 -12.83 -25.42
C LEU A 291 9.54 -14.18 -24.82
N TYR A 292 10.73 -14.25 -24.26
CA TYR A 292 11.18 -15.38 -23.46
C TYR A 292 11.40 -14.95 -22.02
N ARG A 293 11.17 -15.89 -21.09
CA ARG A 293 11.29 -15.63 -19.66
C ARG A 293 12.75 -15.41 -19.29
N VAL A 294 12.99 -14.36 -18.49
CA VAL A 294 14.32 -14.03 -17.95
C VAL A 294 14.26 -13.96 -16.42
N PRO A 295 15.35 -14.34 -15.75
CA PRO A 295 15.44 -14.13 -14.31
C PRO A 295 15.58 -12.63 -13.97
N VAL A 296 15.18 -12.27 -12.75
CA VAL A 296 15.14 -10.90 -12.26
C VAL A 296 16.12 -10.74 -11.11
N THR A 297 17.11 -9.87 -11.25
CA THR A 297 18.06 -9.59 -10.17
C THR A 297 17.61 -8.36 -9.37
N LEU A 298 17.27 -8.56 -8.10
CA LEU A 298 16.78 -7.52 -7.17
C LEU A 298 17.32 -7.77 -5.75
N GLU A 299 17.16 -6.80 -4.86
CA GLU A 299 17.46 -6.96 -3.44
C GLU A 299 16.46 -7.91 -2.77
N SER A 300 16.96 -8.83 -1.94
CA SER A 300 16.13 -9.78 -1.20
C SER A 300 15.31 -9.07 -0.12
N SER A 301 14.05 -9.50 0.06
CA SER A 301 13.19 -9.01 1.13
C SER A 301 13.42 -9.73 2.47
N SER A 302 14.17 -10.84 2.48
CA SER A 302 14.43 -11.68 3.66
C SER A 302 15.59 -11.22 4.56
N GLY A 303 16.01 -9.94 4.47
CA GLY A 303 16.96 -9.33 5.41
C GLY A 303 18.45 -9.46 5.08
N GLN A 304 18.83 -10.16 4.02
CA GLN A 304 20.20 -10.16 3.52
C GLN A 304 20.33 -9.07 2.43
N SER A 305 21.15 -8.03 2.66
CA SER A 305 21.47 -6.96 1.69
C SER A 305 22.23 -7.43 0.44
N ALA A 306 22.05 -8.69 0.04
CA ALA A 306 22.60 -9.28 -1.15
C ALA A 306 21.60 -9.16 -2.31
N SER A 307 22.07 -8.61 -3.42
CA SER A 307 21.36 -8.69 -4.69
C SER A 307 21.29 -10.15 -5.13
N GLN A 308 20.07 -10.69 -5.22
CA GLN A 308 19.81 -12.09 -5.59
C GLN A 308 19.11 -12.16 -6.94
N THR A 309 19.37 -13.23 -7.68
CA THR A 309 18.72 -13.50 -8.96
C THR A 309 17.52 -14.40 -8.71
N PHE A 310 16.33 -13.94 -9.08
CA PHE A 310 15.05 -14.60 -8.87
C PHE A 310 14.49 -15.19 -10.18
N ARG A 311 13.62 -16.21 -10.07
CA ARG A 311 12.93 -16.80 -11.23
C ARG A 311 11.88 -15.88 -11.85
N GLY A 312 11.40 -14.92 -11.07
CA GLY A 312 10.45 -13.92 -11.51
C GLY A 312 10.01 -13.03 -10.36
N GLN A 313 9.22 -12.03 -10.69
CA GLN A 313 8.63 -11.05 -9.81
C GLN A 313 7.10 -11.23 -9.76
N TRP A 314 6.56 -11.32 -8.55
CA TRP A 314 5.13 -11.34 -8.26
C TRP A 314 4.63 -9.95 -7.84
N LEU A 315 3.32 -9.75 -7.84
CA LEU A 315 2.69 -8.50 -7.43
C LEU A 315 2.00 -8.66 -6.07
N ILE A 316 2.32 -7.80 -5.11
CA ILE A 316 1.58 -7.69 -3.85
C ILE A 316 0.78 -6.39 -3.87
N ILE A 317 -0.52 -6.48 -3.65
CA ILE A 317 -1.43 -5.33 -3.53
C ILE A 317 -1.86 -5.22 -2.08
N ASP A 318 -1.29 -4.26 -1.37
CA ASP A 318 -1.65 -3.96 0.02
C ASP A 318 -2.92 -3.13 0.12
N GLU A 319 -3.62 -3.26 1.25
CA GLU A 319 -4.86 -2.56 1.54
C GLU A 319 -5.91 -2.70 0.42
N PHE A 320 -6.08 -3.93 -0.09
CA PHE A 320 -6.83 -4.26 -1.29
C PHE A 320 -8.27 -3.71 -1.33
N ASN A 321 -8.91 -3.48 -0.17
CA ASN A 321 -10.24 -2.90 -0.03
C ASN A 321 -10.31 -1.37 -0.24
N ARG A 322 -9.17 -0.66 -0.23
CA ARG A 322 -9.15 0.81 -0.33
C ARG A 322 -9.33 1.34 -1.75
N ALA A 323 -9.22 0.47 -2.75
CA ALA A 323 -9.39 0.81 -4.16
C ALA A 323 -10.62 0.11 -4.76
N PRO A 324 -11.25 0.69 -5.81
CA PRO A 324 -12.20 -0.03 -6.64
C PRO A 324 -11.46 -1.01 -7.55
N ILE A 325 -10.90 -2.09 -6.98
CA ILE A 325 -10.00 -3.01 -7.70
C ILE A 325 -10.65 -3.64 -8.93
N ASP A 326 -11.96 -3.91 -8.89
CA ASP A 326 -12.71 -4.41 -10.04
C ASP A 326 -12.59 -3.48 -11.25
N LEU A 327 -12.73 -2.18 -11.03
CA LEU A 327 -12.57 -1.15 -12.06
C LEU A 327 -11.11 -1.03 -12.49
N ALA A 328 -10.18 -1.08 -11.54
CA ALA A 328 -8.75 -0.91 -11.82
C ALA A 328 -8.17 -2.10 -12.62
N LEU A 329 -8.63 -3.32 -12.37
CA LEU A 329 -8.24 -4.49 -13.17
C LEU A 329 -8.99 -4.55 -14.50
N GLY A 330 -10.26 -4.11 -14.56
CA GLY A 330 -11.04 -4.06 -15.79
C GLY A 330 -11.01 -5.40 -16.55
N GLU A 331 -10.58 -5.37 -17.81
CA GLU A 331 -10.50 -6.56 -18.67
C GLU A 331 -9.42 -7.58 -18.21
N ALA A 332 -8.46 -7.17 -17.38
CA ALA A 332 -7.42 -8.05 -16.84
C ALA A 332 -8.00 -9.18 -15.99
N LEU A 333 -9.19 -9.01 -15.41
CA LEU A 333 -9.90 -10.08 -14.69
C LEU A 333 -10.15 -11.32 -15.57
N THR A 334 -10.30 -11.13 -16.89
CA THR A 334 -10.45 -12.22 -17.84
C THR A 334 -9.11 -12.93 -18.10
N ALA A 335 -8.02 -12.17 -18.18
CA ALA A 335 -6.67 -12.70 -18.36
C ALA A 335 -6.25 -13.58 -17.17
N LEU A 336 -6.47 -13.08 -15.95
CA LEU A 336 -6.22 -13.80 -14.69
C LEU A 336 -7.14 -15.03 -14.49
N GLY A 337 -8.20 -15.16 -15.29
CA GLY A 337 -9.20 -16.22 -15.18
C GLY A 337 -9.05 -17.39 -16.15
N GLY A 338 -8.02 -17.40 -17.00
CA GLY A 338 -7.71 -18.55 -17.86
C GLY A 338 -7.35 -18.22 -19.31
N LYS A 339 -7.44 -16.95 -19.76
CA LYS A 339 -6.91 -16.57 -21.08
C LYS A 339 -5.39 -16.38 -21.07
N ASN A 340 -4.78 -16.13 -19.90
CA ASN A 340 -3.35 -15.92 -19.69
C ASN A 340 -2.69 -14.82 -20.55
N ASP A 341 -3.43 -14.10 -21.39
CA ASP A 341 -2.95 -12.95 -22.15
C ASP A 341 -3.64 -11.68 -21.66
N LEU A 342 -2.84 -10.70 -21.24
CA LEU A 342 -3.27 -9.39 -20.77
C LEU A 342 -3.34 -8.40 -21.93
N LEU A 343 -4.49 -7.77 -22.14
CA LEU A 343 -4.60 -6.66 -23.08
C LEU A 343 -4.02 -5.38 -22.45
N VAL A 344 -3.00 -4.82 -23.11
CA VAL A 344 -2.29 -3.63 -22.64
C VAL A 344 -2.38 -2.54 -23.71
N PRO A 345 -2.64 -1.27 -23.35
CA PRO A 345 -2.66 -0.16 -24.31
C PRO A 345 -1.26 0.09 -24.87
N ILE A 346 -1.17 0.33 -26.18
CA ILE A 346 0.07 0.67 -26.90
C ILE A 346 -0.16 1.83 -27.87
N GLU A 347 0.93 2.42 -28.40
CA GLU A 347 0.80 3.54 -29.33
C GLU A 347 0.10 3.03 -30.60
N GLY A 348 -1.10 3.55 -30.88
CA GLY A 348 -1.92 3.11 -32.02
C GLY A 348 -2.86 1.92 -31.76
N GLY A 349 -3.01 1.43 -30.52
CA GLY A 349 -4.00 0.37 -30.24
C GLY A 349 -3.82 -0.35 -28.90
N SER A 350 -3.97 -1.68 -28.94
CA SER A 350 -3.74 -2.58 -27.80
C SER A 350 -2.93 -3.79 -28.25
N ALA A 351 -2.10 -4.32 -27.35
CA ALA A 351 -1.30 -5.53 -27.57
C ALA A 351 -1.59 -6.57 -26.49
N GLU A 352 -1.45 -7.84 -26.86
CA GLU A 352 -1.55 -8.98 -25.95
C GLU A 352 -0.17 -9.23 -25.30
N LEU A 353 -0.12 -9.14 -23.97
CA LEU A 353 1.03 -9.44 -23.14
C LEU A 353 0.82 -10.80 -22.45
N PRO A 354 1.62 -11.84 -22.75
CA PRO A 354 1.49 -13.12 -22.07
C PRO A 354 1.80 -12.99 -20.57
N ILE A 355 0.90 -13.51 -19.74
CA ILE A 355 1.08 -13.71 -18.30
C ILE A 355 1.69 -15.08 -18.11
N SER A 356 2.77 -15.15 -17.34
CA SER A 356 3.40 -16.43 -17.09
C SER A 356 2.61 -17.31 -16.12
N PRO A 357 2.53 -18.64 -16.31
CA PRO A 357 1.69 -19.53 -15.50
C PRO A 357 2.11 -19.65 -14.02
N ASP A 358 3.32 -19.24 -13.68
CA ASP A 358 3.85 -19.18 -12.30
C ASP A 358 3.74 -17.78 -11.67
N PHE A 359 3.23 -16.78 -12.41
CA PHE A 359 3.00 -15.43 -11.89
C PHE A 359 1.86 -15.43 -10.89
N ARG A 360 2.04 -14.73 -9.76
CA ARG A 360 1.03 -14.61 -8.71
C ARG A 360 0.78 -13.16 -8.32
N ILE A 361 -0.45 -12.96 -7.85
CA ILE A 361 -0.91 -11.73 -7.24
C ILE A 361 -1.31 -12.12 -5.82
N ILE A 362 -0.75 -11.43 -4.83
CA ILE A 362 -1.10 -11.59 -3.42
C ILE A 362 -1.74 -10.28 -2.96
N GLY A 363 -3.03 -10.31 -2.64
CA GLY A 363 -3.71 -9.19 -2.01
C GLY A 363 -3.65 -9.30 -0.49
N THR A 364 -3.50 -8.19 0.23
CA THR A 364 -3.67 -8.14 1.69
C THR A 364 -4.82 -7.23 2.05
N LEU A 365 -5.67 -7.68 2.99
CA LEU A 365 -6.92 -7.01 3.35
C LEU A 365 -7.15 -7.04 4.85
N ASN A 366 -7.48 -5.88 5.42
CA ASN A 366 -7.90 -5.78 6.81
C ASN A 366 -9.39 -6.14 6.93
N SER A 367 -9.70 -7.21 7.66
CA SER A 367 -11.09 -7.70 7.79
C SER A 367 -11.97 -6.82 8.70
N PHE A 368 -11.36 -5.92 9.48
CA PHE A 368 -12.07 -5.09 10.47
C PHE A 368 -12.59 -3.76 9.91
N ASP A 369 -12.14 -3.40 8.72
CA ASP A 369 -12.52 -2.17 8.04
C ASP A 369 -13.93 -2.32 7.44
N ARG A 370 -14.94 -2.45 8.33
CA ARG A 370 -16.37 -2.53 7.99
C ARG A 370 -16.86 -1.30 7.21
N ASN A 371 -16.09 -0.20 7.21
CA ASN A 371 -16.46 1.09 6.63
C ASN A 371 -15.65 1.51 5.38
N TYR A 372 -14.77 0.68 4.82
CA TYR A 372 -13.99 1.10 3.63
C TYR A 372 -14.70 0.75 2.32
N LEU A 373 -15.37 1.79 1.81
CA LEU A 373 -15.79 2.21 0.46
C LEU A 373 -16.04 1.22 -0.70
N ASN A 374 -15.51 -0.01 -0.75
CA ASN A 374 -15.79 -0.95 -1.84
C ASN A 374 -15.88 -2.41 -1.36
N GLN A 375 -17.03 -3.05 -1.61
CA GLN A 375 -17.17 -4.49 -1.39
C GLN A 375 -16.43 -5.27 -2.48
N ILE A 376 -15.75 -6.35 -2.09
CA ILE A 376 -15.08 -7.24 -3.06
C ILE A 376 -16.15 -7.91 -3.95
N SER A 377 -16.03 -7.77 -5.27
CA SER A 377 -16.98 -8.38 -6.20
C SER A 377 -16.94 -9.92 -6.20
N GLU A 378 -18.05 -10.52 -6.62
CA GLU A 378 -18.15 -11.96 -6.90
C GLU A 378 -17.20 -12.41 -8.02
N ALA A 379 -16.82 -11.51 -8.94
CA ALA A 379 -15.87 -11.83 -10.00
C ALA A 379 -14.47 -12.06 -9.42
N LEU A 380 -14.01 -11.20 -8.51
CA LEU A 380 -12.74 -11.36 -7.80
C LEU A 380 -12.74 -12.62 -6.92
N LYS A 381 -13.83 -12.90 -6.22
CA LYS A 381 -13.96 -14.13 -5.39
C LYS A 381 -13.78 -15.43 -6.15
N ARG A 382 -14.04 -15.44 -7.46
CA ARG A 382 -13.86 -16.61 -8.34
C ARG A 382 -12.44 -16.75 -8.90
N ARG A 383 -11.57 -15.77 -8.66
CA ARG A 383 -10.20 -15.71 -9.23
C ARG A 383 -9.12 -15.73 -8.16
N PHE A 384 -9.46 -15.31 -6.95
CA PHE A 384 -8.58 -15.29 -5.80
C PHE A 384 -9.08 -16.28 -4.74
N THR A 385 -8.15 -17.02 -4.15
CA THR A 385 -8.42 -17.84 -2.97
C THR A 385 -8.24 -16.99 -1.71
N PHE A 386 -9.23 -17.01 -0.82
CA PHE A 386 -9.20 -16.24 0.43
C PHE A 386 -8.63 -17.10 1.56
N VAL A 387 -7.59 -16.58 2.22
CA VAL A 387 -6.99 -17.20 3.40
C VAL A 387 -7.01 -16.20 4.54
N GLU A 388 -7.72 -16.56 5.61
CA GLU A 388 -7.78 -15.74 6.81
C GLU A 388 -6.60 -16.06 7.74
N ILE A 389 -5.96 -15.01 8.24
CA ILE A 389 -4.83 -15.04 9.17
C ILE A 389 -5.28 -14.38 10.46
N LEU A 390 -5.40 -15.19 11.52
CA LEU A 390 -5.76 -14.73 12.85
C LEU A 390 -4.50 -14.53 13.71
N PRO A 391 -4.58 -13.75 14.80
CA PRO A 391 -3.50 -13.65 15.77
C PRO A 391 -3.26 -15.00 16.45
N PRO A 392 -2.03 -15.27 16.94
CA PRO A 392 -1.72 -16.50 17.66
C PRO A 392 -2.68 -16.73 18.85
N THR A 393 -3.08 -17.99 19.05
CA THR A 393 -3.91 -18.37 20.20
C THR A 393 -3.10 -18.38 21.49
N ARG A 394 -3.79 -18.44 22.65
CA ARG A 394 -3.13 -18.50 23.96
C ARG A 394 -2.20 -19.72 24.13
N LYS A 395 -2.41 -20.80 23.36
CA LYS A 395 -1.50 -21.94 23.29
C LYS A 395 -0.07 -21.53 22.91
N HIS A 396 0.06 -20.54 22.02
CA HIS A 396 1.35 -20.03 21.55
C HIS A 396 1.81 -18.79 22.34
N ARG A 397 1.23 -18.50 23.51
CA ARG A 397 1.52 -17.31 24.33
C ARG A 397 3.02 -17.10 24.59
N SER A 398 3.74 -18.14 25.00
CA SER A 398 5.18 -18.04 25.31
C SER A 398 6.02 -17.76 24.05
N ALA A 399 5.72 -18.46 22.95
CA ALA A 399 6.40 -18.25 21.68
C ALA A 399 6.11 -16.84 21.10
N GLU A 400 4.87 -16.36 21.24
CA GLU A 400 4.49 -15.00 20.82
C GLU A 400 5.22 -13.94 21.66
N GLN A 401 5.27 -14.12 22.98
CA GLN A 401 6.03 -13.25 23.87
C GLN A 401 7.50 -13.15 23.45
N ALA A 402 8.12 -14.28 23.12
CA ALA A 402 9.52 -14.36 22.73
C ALA A 402 9.82 -13.68 21.40
N ILE A 403 9.07 -13.99 20.33
CA ILE A 403 9.29 -13.36 19.02
C ILE A 403 9.00 -11.86 19.06
N VAL A 404 8.00 -11.44 19.85
CA VAL A 404 7.66 -10.02 20.01
C VAL A 404 8.81 -9.28 20.67
N LEU A 405 9.37 -9.84 21.75
CA LEU A 405 10.50 -9.23 22.45
C LEU A 405 11.77 -9.24 21.60
N TYR A 406 12.04 -10.34 20.89
CA TYR A 406 13.15 -10.45 19.94
C TYR A 406 13.10 -9.34 18.89
N LYS A 407 11.99 -9.24 18.14
CA LYS A 407 11.85 -8.22 17.08
C LYS A 407 11.83 -6.80 17.64
N ALA A 408 11.28 -6.58 18.84
CA ALA A 408 11.30 -5.26 19.47
C ALA A 408 12.73 -4.84 19.83
N LEU A 409 13.52 -5.73 20.45
CA LEU A 409 14.91 -5.49 20.81
C LEU A 409 15.82 -5.37 19.58
N GLU A 410 15.65 -6.21 18.57
CA GLU A 410 16.39 -6.16 17.31
C GLU A 410 16.28 -4.77 16.64
N ARG A 411 15.05 -4.22 16.57
CA ARG A 411 14.79 -2.89 15.99
C ARG A 411 15.46 -1.74 16.74
N ILE A 412 15.72 -1.92 18.04
CA ILE A 412 16.32 -0.89 18.90
C ILE A 412 17.75 -1.23 19.30
N SER A 413 18.34 -2.28 18.71
CA SER A 413 19.73 -2.69 18.96
C SER A 413 20.71 -1.52 18.76
N HIS A 414 20.45 -0.63 17.81
CA HIS A 414 21.23 0.58 17.56
C HIS A 414 21.21 1.62 18.70
N LEU A 415 20.29 1.53 19.65
CA LEU A 415 20.15 2.46 20.77
C LEU A 415 20.95 2.04 22.01
N SER A 416 21.35 0.77 22.11
CA SER A 416 22.03 0.26 23.30
C SER A 416 23.05 -0.81 22.93
N ASP A 417 24.32 -0.56 23.29
CA ASP A 417 25.40 -1.53 23.13
C ASP A 417 25.22 -2.81 23.98
N MET A 418 24.26 -2.80 24.92
CA MET A 418 23.91 -3.98 25.71
C MET A 418 23.11 -5.00 24.91
N ILE A 419 22.53 -4.62 23.77
CA ILE A 419 21.76 -5.51 22.91
C ILE A 419 22.70 -6.09 21.86
N SER A 420 22.96 -7.40 21.96
CA SER A 420 23.74 -8.13 20.96
C SER A 420 22.81 -9.08 20.21
N VAL A 421 22.84 -8.97 18.88
CA VAL A 421 22.06 -9.80 17.97
C VAL A 421 23.02 -10.71 17.22
N ALA A 422 22.81 -12.01 17.34
CA ALA A 422 23.45 -13.06 16.57
C ALA A 422 22.38 -13.85 15.80
N GLU A 423 22.79 -14.74 14.90
CA GLU A 423 21.85 -15.58 14.13
C GLU A 423 20.91 -16.33 15.08
N ASP A 424 19.61 -16.04 14.97
CA ASP A 424 18.52 -16.63 15.77
C ASP A 424 18.66 -16.51 17.30
N THR A 425 19.59 -15.68 17.79
CA THR A 425 19.87 -15.46 19.21
C THR A 425 20.04 -13.99 19.53
N LEU A 426 19.40 -13.51 20.60
CA LEU A 426 19.52 -12.13 21.06
C LEU A 426 19.79 -12.11 22.57
N PHE A 427 20.81 -11.35 22.97
CA PHE A 427 21.10 -11.07 24.38
C PHE A 427 20.88 -9.60 24.68
N TRP A 428 20.24 -9.30 25.81
CA TRP A 428 20.16 -7.96 26.36
C TRP A 428 20.85 -7.93 27.73
N GLY A 429 22.06 -7.37 27.75
CA GLY A 429 22.97 -7.40 28.90
C GLY A 429 23.25 -8.84 29.36
N GLU A 430 23.40 -9.02 30.67
CA GLU A 430 23.52 -10.34 31.29
C GLU A 430 22.17 -10.89 31.80
N GLY A 431 21.07 -10.15 31.60
CA GLY A 431 19.78 -10.42 32.25
C GLY A 431 18.81 -11.25 31.42
N ILE A 432 18.84 -11.13 30.09
CA ILE A 432 17.85 -11.74 29.19
C ILE A 432 18.54 -12.35 27.96
N ALA A 433 18.19 -13.60 27.65
CA ALA A 433 18.48 -14.23 26.36
C ALA A 433 17.18 -14.66 25.67
N ILE A 434 17.18 -14.58 24.34
CA ILE A 434 16.10 -15.05 23.49
C ILE A 434 16.71 -15.89 22.39
N GLU A 435 16.28 -17.16 22.30
CA GLU A 435 16.84 -18.16 21.40
C GLU A 435 15.71 -18.89 20.67
N ALA A 436 15.89 -19.15 19.38
CA ALA A 436 15.00 -20.03 18.63
C ALA A 436 15.36 -21.51 18.88
N ASP A 437 14.36 -22.36 19.08
CA ASP A 437 14.54 -23.80 19.11
C ASP A 437 14.71 -24.40 17.69
N ASP A 438 14.94 -25.71 17.62
CA ASP A 438 15.06 -26.45 16.34
C ASP A 438 13.79 -26.33 15.47
N ALA A 439 12.63 -26.07 16.10
CA ALA A 439 11.35 -25.85 15.44
C ALA A 439 11.14 -24.37 15.01
N GLY A 440 12.11 -23.50 15.23
CA GLY A 440 12.03 -22.08 14.88
C GLY A 440 11.14 -21.26 15.80
N LEU A 441 10.77 -21.78 16.97
CA LEU A 441 10.02 -21.06 17.99
C LEU A 441 10.97 -20.42 18.98
N TYR A 442 10.82 -19.12 19.22
CA TYR A 442 11.63 -18.41 20.20
C TYR A 442 11.18 -18.72 21.63
N GLY A 443 12.15 -18.82 22.53
CA GLY A 443 11.97 -18.87 23.98
C GLY A 443 12.72 -17.74 24.68
N ILE A 444 12.15 -17.21 25.77
CA ILE A 444 12.81 -16.20 26.61
C ILE A 444 13.41 -16.89 27.84
N VAL A 445 14.70 -16.66 28.07
CA VAL A 445 15.40 -17.05 29.29
C VAL A 445 15.73 -15.79 30.09
N TRP A 446 15.17 -15.72 31.31
CA TRP A 446 15.47 -14.66 32.27
C TRP A 446 16.55 -15.17 33.22
N PHE A 447 17.77 -14.63 33.13
CA PHE A 447 18.85 -14.99 34.05
C PHE A 447 18.76 -14.24 35.37
N ASP A 448 18.19 -13.04 35.34
CA ASP A 448 17.87 -12.25 36.54
C ASP A 448 16.37 -12.30 36.82
N ASP A 449 15.99 -13.06 37.85
CA ASP A 449 14.61 -13.16 38.31
C ASP A 449 14.05 -11.82 38.82
N GLN A 450 14.91 -10.88 39.22
CA GLN A 450 14.55 -9.56 39.72
C GLN A 450 14.66 -8.46 38.67
N HIS A 451 14.86 -8.81 37.39
CA HIS A 451 15.00 -7.84 36.33
C HIS A 451 13.78 -6.90 36.28
N PRO A 452 13.95 -5.56 36.39
CA PRO A 452 12.83 -4.63 36.57
C PRO A 452 11.85 -4.62 35.40
N PHE A 453 12.33 -4.93 34.19
CA PHE A 453 11.48 -5.04 33.00
C PHE A 453 10.56 -6.27 33.01
N ARG A 454 10.88 -7.35 33.73
CA ARG A 454 10.12 -8.62 33.66
C ARG A 454 8.68 -8.45 34.12
N GLU A 455 8.48 -7.80 35.26
CA GLU A 455 7.13 -7.56 35.79
C GLU A 455 6.34 -6.60 34.89
N ALA A 456 7.02 -5.59 34.34
CA ALA A 456 6.41 -4.63 33.44
C ALA A 456 6.02 -5.27 32.09
N PHE A 457 6.85 -6.17 31.57
CA PHE A 457 6.58 -6.99 30.39
C PHE A 457 5.33 -7.87 30.59
N GLU A 458 5.22 -8.57 31.73
CA GLU A 458 4.03 -9.35 32.05
C GLU A 458 2.78 -8.46 32.27
N ALA A 459 2.94 -7.24 32.80
CA ALA A 459 1.85 -6.27 32.90
C ALA A 459 1.37 -5.81 31.52
N ALA A 460 2.30 -5.49 30.61
CA ALA A 460 2.00 -5.13 29.23
C ALA A 460 1.25 -6.25 28.50
N TRP A 461 1.72 -7.50 28.67
CA TRP A 461 1.11 -8.66 28.03
C TRP A 461 -0.30 -8.94 28.52
N ARG A 462 -0.53 -8.90 29.84
CA ARG A 462 -1.88 -9.05 30.41
C ARG A 462 -2.83 -7.96 29.90
N MET A 463 -2.35 -6.73 29.77
CA MET A 463 -3.17 -5.66 29.21
C MET A 463 -3.52 -5.92 27.74
N LEU A 464 -2.55 -6.37 26.94
CA LEU A 464 -2.77 -6.77 25.56
C LEU A 464 -3.80 -7.91 25.45
N GLU A 465 -3.71 -8.93 26.31
CA GLU A 465 -4.65 -10.06 26.37
C GLU A 465 -6.08 -9.61 26.71
N VAL A 466 -6.24 -8.65 27.62
CA VAL A 466 -7.54 -8.06 27.98
C VAL A 466 -8.10 -7.21 26.84
N ILE A 467 -7.26 -6.43 26.16
CA ILE A 467 -7.67 -5.67 24.97
C ILE A 467 -8.11 -6.62 23.85
N ARG A 468 -7.40 -7.74 23.68
CA ARG A 468 -7.69 -8.79 22.67
C ARG A 468 -9.06 -9.44 22.82
N ILE A 469 -9.71 -9.33 23.98
CA ILE A 469 -11.10 -9.73 24.18
C ILE A 469 -12.05 -8.99 23.24
N TYR A 470 -11.83 -7.67 23.07
CA TYR A 470 -12.73 -6.81 22.30
C TYR A 470 -12.13 -6.36 20.96
N ARG A 471 -10.80 -6.38 20.85
CA ARG A 471 -10.09 -5.98 19.64
C ARG A 471 -9.00 -6.98 19.29
N GLN A 472 -9.18 -7.73 18.21
CA GLN A 472 -8.12 -8.61 17.72
C GLN A 472 -6.93 -7.78 17.20
N LEU A 473 -5.81 -7.86 17.92
CA LEU A 473 -4.56 -7.17 17.61
C LEU A 473 -3.49 -8.23 17.32
N GLY A 474 -2.92 -8.20 16.13
CA GLY A 474 -1.86 -9.14 15.76
C GLY A 474 -0.51 -8.83 16.40
N THR A 475 0.44 -9.74 16.20
CA THR A 475 1.79 -9.72 16.79
C THR A 475 2.58 -8.43 16.48
N ALA A 476 2.39 -7.80 15.32
CA ALA A 476 3.05 -6.54 15.00
C ALA A 476 2.62 -5.37 15.92
N GLN A 477 1.38 -5.38 16.41
CA GLN A 477 0.92 -4.37 17.37
C GLN A 477 1.58 -4.57 18.74
N ALA A 478 1.80 -5.83 19.13
CA ALA A 478 2.55 -6.17 20.33
C ALA A 478 4.01 -5.74 20.22
N ILE A 479 4.64 -5.93 19.04
CA ILE A 479 6.02 -5.47 18.76
C ILE A 479 6.10 -3.96 18.90
N SER A 480 5.18 -3.21 18.29
CA SER A 480 5.15 -1.76 18.42
C SER A 480 4.95 -1.31 19.87
N LEU A 481 4.04 -1.93 20.62
CA LEU A 481 3.82 -1.62 22.03
C LEU A 481 5.11 -1.78 22.85
N LEU A 482 5.77 -2.94 22.75
CA LEU A 482 7.01 -3.19 23.49
C LEU A 482 8.17 -2.34 23.00
N GLN A 483 8.27 -2.09 21.70
CA GLN A 483 9.30 -1.21 21.14
C GLN A 483 9.22 0.19 21.75
N HIS A 484 8.03 0.80 21.80
CA HIS A 484 7.84 2.11 22.43
C HIS A 484 8.18 2.08 23.93
N MET A 485 7.72 1.04 24.64
CA MET A 485 8.01 0.86 26.06
C MET A 485 9.52 0.71 26.33
N LEU A 486 10.21 -0.11 25.54
CA LEU A 486 11.65 -0.36 25.64
C LEU A 486 12.48 0.90 25.33
N ILE A 487 12.13 1.65 24.28
CA ILE A 487 12.82 2.90 23.93
C ILE A 487 12.79 3.86 25.11
N GLU A 488 11.61 4.09 25.69
CA GLU A 488 11.46 5.01 26.81
C GLU A 488 12.22 4.52 28.05
N GLY A 489 12.06 3.24 28.42
CA GLY A 489 12.70 2.71 29.62
C GLY A 489 14.22 2.56 29.53
N ILE A 490 14.77 2.28 28.35
CA ILE A 490 16.22 2.23 28.12
C ILE A 490 16.82 3.64 28.15
N LEU A 491 16.21 4.61 27.47
CA LEU A 491 16.73 5.98 27.41
C LEU A 491 16.63 6.71 28.76
N GLN A 492 15.65 6.37 29.59
CA GLN A 492 15.48 6.94 30.93
C GLN A 492 16.13 6.11 32.04
N GLU A 493 16.78 4.99 31.69
CA GLU A 493 17.47 4.07 32.61
C GLU A 493 16.59 3.62 33.81
N TYR A 494 15.34 3.22 33.53
CA TYR A 494 14.42 2.81 34.59
C TYR A 494 14.89 1.56 35.33
N SER A 495 15.16 1.72 36.62
CA SER A 495 15.65 0.65 37.51
C SER A 495 14.56 -0.04 38.34
N THR A 496 13.30 0.41 38.27
CA THR A 496 12.19 -0.16 39.06
C THR A 496 11.02 -0.58 38.17
N PRO A 497 10.32 -1.68 38.49
CA PRO A 497 9.11 -2.10 37.76
C PRO A 497 8.04 -1.01 37.70
N GLN A 498 7.89 -0.24 38.78
CA GLN A 498 6.89 0.82 38.86
C GLN A 498 7.15 1.93 37.83
N ALA A 499 8.40 2.36 37.63
CA ALA A 499 8.72 3.37 36.61
C ALA A 499 8.42 2.84 35.20
N TRP A 500 8.78 1.59 34.92
CA TRP A 500 8.45 0.94 33.64
C TRP A 500 6.95 0.86 33.37
N ILE A 501 6.13 0.60 34.39
CA ILE A 501 4.68 0.48 34.21
C ILE A 501 4.00 1.86 34.14
N GLU A 502 4.30 2.76 35.08
CA GLU A 502 3.58 4.04 35.20
C GLU A 502 4.01 5.09 34.17
N GLN A 503 5.23 5.00 33.65
CA GLN A 503 5.73 5.92 32.62
C GLN A 503 5.72 5.23 31.26
N ALA A 504 6.60 4.24 31.05
CA ALA A 504 6.81 3.65 29.72
C ALA A 504 5.61 2.86 29.19
N LEU A 505 4.98 1.99 29.98
CA LEU A 505 3.82 1.22 29.51
C LEU A 505 2.59 2.12 29.31
N ASP A 506 2.33 3.05 30.23
CA ASP A 506 1.19 3.97 30.13
C ASP A 506 1.30 4.86 28.87
N ALA A 507 2.49 5.40 28.59
CA ALA A 507 2.77 6.17 27.38
C ALA A 507 2.68 5.29 26.12
N ALA A 508 3.32 4.11 26.11
CA ALA A 508 3.30 3.21 24.96
C ALA A 508 1.87 2.77 24.58
N LEU A 509 1.00 2.48 25.57
CA LEU A 509 -0.41 2.16 25.31
C LEU A 509 -1.17 3.34 24.70
N CYS A 510 -0.88 4.56 25.16
CA CYS A 510 -1.47 5.79 24.62
C CYS A 510 -1.04 6.05 23.17
N ASP A 511 0.22 5.80 22.84
CA ASP A 511 0.80 6.16 21.55
C ASP A 511 0.57 5.10 20.47
N THR A 512 0.42 3.82 20.86
CA THR A 512 0.31 2.72 19.90
C THR A 512 -1.10 2.16 19.75
N LEU A 513 -1.81 1.93 20.86
CA LEU A 513 -3.07 1.19 20.85
C LEU A 513 -4.30 2.08 21.00
N ALA A 514 -4.21 3.21 21.70
CA ALA A 514 -5.38 4.00 22.07
C ALA A 514 -6.28 4.35 20.88
N ASP A 515 -5.72 4.83 19.77
CA ASP A 515 -6.52 5.23 18.61
C ASP A 515 -7.21 4.02 17.93
N GLN A 516 -6.60 2.84 17.99
CA GLN A 516 -7.21 1.60 17.48
C GLN A 516 -8.40 1.14 18.33
N LEU A 517 -8.45 1.54 19.60
CA LEU A 517 -9.55 1.26 20.53
C LEU A 517 -10.71 2.24 20.39
N GLN A 518 -10.53 3.34 19.65
CA GLN A 518 -11.62 4.27 19.37
C GLN A 518 -12.79 3.58 18.64
N VAL A 519 -12.52 2.48 17.90
CA VAL A 519 -13.55 1.71 17.19
C VAL A 519 -14.45 0.91 18.14
N LEU A 520 -14.02 0.63 19.37
CA LEU A 520 -14.77 -0.15 20.35
C LEU A 520 -16.09 0.51 20.75
N LEU A 521 -17.05 -0.33 21.13
CA LEU A 521 -18.38 0.10 21.54
C LEU A 521 -18.34 0.65 22.97
N PRO A 522 -19.27 1.56 23.35
CA PRO A 522 -19.22 2.22 24.66
C PRO A 522 -19.19 1.26 25.85
N ASP A 523 -19.90 0.13 25.77
CA ASP A 523 -19.91 -0.91 26.80
C ASP A 523 -18.60 -1.72 26.85
N GLU A 524 -17.93 -1.95 25.72
CA GLU A 524 -16.61 -2.61 25.66
C GLU A 524 -15.53 -1.72 26.30
N ILE A 525 -15.55 -0.42 25.98
CA ILE A 525 -14.68 0.57 26.64
C ILE A 525 -14.96 0.63 28.14
N GLU A 526 -16.23 0.53 28.55
CA GLU A 526 -16.59 0.50 29.96
C GLU A 526 -16.00 -0.71 30.69
N VAL A 527 -15.98 -1.90 30.09
CA VAL A 527 -15.34 -3.06 30.70
C VAL A 527 -13.83 -2.85 30.87
N LEU A 528 -13.15 -2.27 29.88
CA LEU A 528 -11.73 -1.92 30.01
C LEU A 528 -11.50 -0.91 31.14
N LEU A 529 -12.38 0.08 31.29
CA LEU A 529 -12.32 1.04 32.40
C LEU A 529 -12.58 0.39 33.76
N LEU A 530 -13.53 -0.55 33.85
CA LEU A 530 -13.75 -1.33 35.06
C LEU A 530 -12.49 -2.13 35.43
N TYR A 531 -11.83 -2.75 34.45
CA TYR A 531 -10.59 -3.50 34.66
C TYR A 531 -9.43 -2.63 35.19
N LEU A 532 -9.36 -1.36 34.76
CA LEU A 532 -8.30 -0.44 35.17
C LEU A 532 -8.56 0.28 36.50
N THR A 533 -9.83 0.47 36.87
CA THR A 533 -10.21 1.33 38.00
C THR A 533 -10.75 0.60 39.22
N GLN A 534 -11.32 -0.60 39.06
CA GLN A 534 -11.93 -1.35 40.16
C GLN A 534 -10.91 -2.23 40.87
N GLU A 535 -11.17 -2.51 42.15
CA GLU A 535 -10.48 -3.57 42.86
C GLU A 535 -10.74 -4.92 42.21
N ARG A 536 -9.72 -5.80 42.19
CA ARG A 536 -9.80 -7.11 41.50
C ARG A 536 -10.94 -8.00 42.00
N THR A 537 -11.23 -7.93 43.30
CA THR A 537 -12.31 -8.67 43.95
C THR A 537 -13.70 -8.15 43.56
N ALA A 538 -13.83 -6.84 43.31
CA ALA A 538 -15.09 -6.18 42.94
C ALA A 538 -15.39 -6.24 41.43
N PHE A 539 -14.41 -6.57 40.58
CA PHE A 539 -14.56 -6.56 39.13
C PHE A 539 -15.69 -7.48 38.63
N SER A 540 -15.80 -8.71 39.18
CA SER A 540 -16.82 -9.67 38.72
C SER A 540 -18.24 -9.15 38.97
N GLU A 541 -18.47 -8.56 40.15
CA GLU A 541 -19.75 -7.96 40.50
C GLU A 541 -20.05 -6.73 39.60
N ALA A 542 -19.05 -5.87 39.38
CA ALA A 542 -19.20 -4.71 38.51
C ALA A 542 -19.50 -5.11 37.05
N TYR A 543 -18.87 -6.17 36.54
CA TYR A 543 -19.14 -6.72 35.21
C TYR A 543 -20.57 -7.26 35.08
N GLN A 544 -21.04 -8.02 36.08
CA GLN A 544 -22.43 -8.51 36.11
C GLN A 544 -23.45 -7.35 36.16
N GLN A 545 -23.16 -6.29 36.94
CA GLN A 545 -24.00 -5.09 36.96
C GLN A 545 -24.01 -4.36 35.62
N LEU A 546 -22.90 -4.37 34.88
CA LEU A 546 -22.85 -3.83 33.52
C LEU A 546 -23.75 -4.65 32.59
N LEU A 547 -23.64 -5.98 32.59
CA LEU A 547 -24.49 -6.84 31.76
C LEU A 547 -25.98 -6.63 32.02
N ALA A 548 -26.38 -6.46 33.29
CA ALA A 548 -27.78 -6.22 33.67
C ALA A 548 -28.36 -4.89 33.14
N ARG A 549 -27.52 -3.93 32.75
CA ARG A 549 -27.94 -2.63 32.19
C ARG A 549 -27.99 -2.63 30.65
N LEU A 550 -27.43 -3.65 30.00
CA LEU A 550 -27.34 -3.72 28.55
C LEU A 550 -28.63 -4.29 27.93
N THR A 551 -28.87 -3.96 26.66
CA THR A 551 -29.94 -4.60 25.89
C THR A 551 -29.57 -6.06 25.56
N PRO A 552 -30.54 -6.96 25.32
CA PRO A 552 -30.26 -8.37 25.03
C PRO A 552 -29.27 -8.59 23.87
N SER A 553 -29.37 -7.78 22.81
CA SER A 553 -28.43 -7.85 21.68
C SER A 553 -26.99 -7.46 22.08
N ARG A 554 -26.83 -6.49 22.99
CA ARG A 554 -25.51 -6.08 23.50
C ARG A 554 -24.94 -7.09 24.49
N VAL A 555 -25.78 -7.69 25.34
CA VAL A 555 -25.38 -8.82 26.19
C VAL A 555 -24.85 -9.98 25.33
N TYR A 556 -25.59 -10.35 24.28
CA TYR A 556 -25.16 -11.39 23.36
C TYR A 556 -23.82 -11.05 22.68
N GLY A 557 -23.64 -9.80 22.23
CA GLY A 557 -22.37 -9.32 21.69
C GLY A 557 -21.20 -9.43 22.68
N GLN A 558 -21.41 -9.08 23.94
CA GLN A 558 -20.42 -9.24 25.01
C GLN A 558 -20.05 -10.72 25.21
N LEU A 559 -21.04 -11.60 25.31
CA LEU A 559 -20.80 -13.04 25.49
C LEU A 559 -20.07 -13.67 24.29
N LEU A 560 -20.38 -13.24 23.06
CA LEU A 560 -19.63 -13.65 21.86
C LEU A 560 -18.16 -13.22 21.92
N SER A 561 -17.87 -12.00 22.36
CA SER A 561 -16.49 -11.53 22.53
C SER A 561 -15.72 -12.38 23.54
N LEU A 562 -16.34 -12.74 24.67
CA LEU A 562 -15.75 -13.66 25.65
C LEU A 562 -15.55 -15.06 25.06
N GLY A 563 -16.52 -15.59 24.31
CA GLY A 563 -16.48 -16.92 23.70
C GLY A 563 -15.45 -17.05 22.58
N SER A 564 -15.11 -15.94 21.90
CA SER A 564 -14.13 -15.91 20.82
C SER A 564 -12.69 -16.22 21.25
N ILE A 565 -12.42 -16.26 22.56
CA ILE A 565 -11.10 -16.49 23.11
C ILE A 565 -10.96 -17.96 23.51
N ASN A 566 -9.87 -18.57 23.05
CA ASN A 566 -9.53 -19.93 23.43
C ASN A 566 -8.64 -19.97 24.68
N THR A 567 -8.83 -20.99 25.50
CA THR A 567 -7.95 -21.33 26.61
C THR A 567 -6.61 -21.88 26.11
N MET A 568 -5.68 -22.18 27.04
CA MET A 568 -4.39 -22.81 26.68
C MET A 568 -4.57 -24.18 26.00
N ASP A 569 -5.68 -24.86 26.27
CA ASP A 569 -6.06 -26.15 25.68
C ASP A 569 -6.86 -26.01 24.37
N ASP A 570 -6.88 -24.80 23.79
CA ASP A 570 -7.57 -24.46 22.55
C ASP A 570 -9.10 -24.69 22.58
N GLN A 571 -9.69 -24.64 23.77
CA GLN A 571 -11.15 -24.70 23.95
C GLN A 571 -11.73 -23.30 24.10
N PRO A 572 -12.91 -23.01 23.53
CA PRO A 572 -13.54 -21.70 23.66
C PRO A 572 -13.88 -21.46 25.14
N PHE A 573 -13.69 -20.22 25.57
CA PHE A 573 -13.88 -19.83 26.96
C PHE A 573 -15.34 -19.95 27.43
N LEU A 574 -16.26 -19.58 26.55
CA LEU A 574 -17.68 -19.88 26.62
C LEU A 574 -18.05 -20.67 25.37
N SER A 575 -18.65 -21.84 25.54
CA SER A 575 -19.23 -22.58 24.42
C SER A 575 -20.47 -21.88 23.87
N ASP A 576 -20.81 -22.11 22.60
CA ASP A 576 -22.01 -21.54 21.98
C ASP A 576 -23.28 -21.85 22.79
N ALA A 577 -23.39 -23.05 23.34
CA ALA A 577 -24.50 -23.45 24.20
C ALA A 577 -24.55 -22.66 25.53
N GLU A 578 -23.40 -22.39 26.16
CA GLU A 578 -23.33 -21.55 27.36
C GLU A 578 -23.71 -20.10 27.04
N ILE A 579 -23.28 -19.57 25.89
CA ILE A 579 -23.63 -18.22 25.43
C ILE A 579 -25.14 -18.08 25.28
N GLU A 580 -25.78 -19.03 24.58
CA GLU A 580 -27.24 -19.05 24.41
C GLU A 580 -27.97 -19.16 25.75
N GLN A 581 -27.48 -20.00 26.67
CA GLN A 581 -28.08 -20.17 28.00
C GLN A 581 -27.99 -18.89 28.83
N ILE A 582 -26.84 -18.21 28.86
CA ILE A 582 -26.66 -16.98 29.63
C ILE A 582 -27.45 -15.82 29.00
N ALA A 583 -27.50 -15.73 27.67
CA ALA A 583 -28.18 -14.65 26.97
C ALA A 583 -29.70 -14.61 27.19
N VAL A 584 -30.33 -15.75 27.50
CA VAL A 584 -31.78 -15.88 27.74
C VAL A 584 -32.16 -15.62 29.20
N GLN A 585 -31.19 -15.57 30.12
CA GLN A 585 -31.46 -15.30 31.54
C GLN A 585 -31.93 -13.86 31.76
N ASP A 586 -32.91 -13.68 32.65
CA ASP A 586 -33.41 -12.36 33.07
C ASP A 586 -32.30 -11.53 33.76
N LYS A 587 -31.34 -12.21 34.37
CA LYS A 587 -30.07 -11.64 34.84
C LYS A 587 -28.91 -12.47 34.28
N PRO A 588 -28.26 -12.04 33.19
CA PRO A 588 -27.16 -12.78 32.60
C PRO A 588 -25.97 -12.82 33.55
N GLU A 589 -25.60 -14.02 34.01
CA GLU A 589 -24.51 -14.20 34.96
C GLU A 589 -23.38 -15.03 34.35
N VAL A 590 -22.20 -14.41 34.21
CA VAL A 590 -20.97 -15.12 33.83
C VAL A 590 -20.25 -15.58 35.11
N PRO A 591 -19.83 -16.85 35.21
CA PRO A 591 -19.13 -17.36 36.39
C PRO A 591 -17.89 -16.52 36.75
N SER A 592 -17.76 -16.15 38.02
CA SER A 592 -16.65 -15.32 38.52
C SER A 592 -15.28 -15.97 38.36
N THR A 593 -15.19 -17.30 38.49
CA THR A 593 -13.96 -18.07 38.25
C THR A 593 -13.49 -17.94 36.82
N LYS A 594 -14.44 -17.94 35.87
CA LYS A 594 -14.18 -17.68 34.47
C LYS A 594 -13.67 -16.23 34.31
N LEU A 595 -14.41 -15.21 34.75
CA LEU A 595 -13.96 -13.82 34.64
C LEU A 595 -12.57 -13.59 35.25
N ALA A 596 -12.27 -14.21 36.39
CA ALA A 596 -10.97 -14.13 37.05
C ALA A 596 -9.83 -14.68 36.18
N ALA A 597 -10.04 -15.79 35.49
CA ALA A 597 -9.06 -16.37 34.57
C ALA A 597 -8.89 -15.53 33.30
N LEU A 598 -10.00 -15.05 32.73
CA LEU A 598 -9.99 -14.31 31.46
C LEU A 598 -9.30 -12.94 31.58
N PHE A 599 -9.59 -12.22 32.67
CA PHE A 599 -9.07 -10.89 32.96
C PHE A 599 -7.85 -10.90 33.89
N HIS A 600 -7.26 -12.06 34.18
CA HIS A 600 -6.06 -12.18 35.03
C HIS A 600 -6.20 -11.51 36.41
N LEU A 601 -7.38 -11.62 37.04
CA LEU A 601 -7.72 -10.90 38.28
C LEU A 601 -6.93 -11.38 39.52
N ALA A 602 -6.26 -12.54 39.44
CA ALA A 602 -5.38 -13.03 40.50
C ALA A 602 -4.08 -12.21 40.65
N GLN A 603 -3.74 -11.42 39.63
CA GLN A 603 -2.52 -10.62 39.59
C GLN A 603 -2.77 -9.17 40.07
N PRO A 604 -1.75 -8.46 40.57
CA PRO A 604 -1.92 -7.11 41.07
C PRO A 604 -2.45 -6.13 40.00
N ALA A 605 -3.12 -5.09 40.45
CA ALA A 605 -3.53 -3.96 39.63
C ALA A 605 -2.38 -2.96 39.49
N PHE A 606 -2.31 -2.27 38.35
CA PHE A 606 -1.32 -1.24 38.09
C PHE A 606 -2.00 0.04 37.61
N PRO A 607 -1.54 1.22 38.06
CA PRO A 607 -2.16 2.48 37.69
C PRO A 607 -1.69 2.97 36.32
N LEU A 608 -2.53 2.83 35.30
CA LEU A 608 -2.31 3.39 33.95
C LEU A 608 -3.14 4.67 33.78
N ARG A 609 -2.65 5.79 34.31
CA ARG A 609 -3.44 7.02 34.49
C ARG A 609 -3.76 7.71 33.18
N GLN A 610 -2.77 7.84 32.29
CA GLN A 610 -2.93 8.52 31.01
C GLN A 610 -3.82 7.71 30.08
N PHE A 611 -3.60 6.40 30.00
CA PHE A 611 -4.39 5.50 29.20
C PHE A 611 -5.84 5.44 29.68
N THR A 612 -6.07 5.34 31.00
CA THR A 612 -7.42 5.41 31.57
C THR A 612 -8.12 6.72 31.22
N ARG A 613 -7.40 7.86 31.25
CA ARG A 613 -7.96 9.16 30.85
C ARG A 613 -8.35 9.17 29.38
N ARG A 614 -7.52 8.61 28.49
CA ARG A 614 -7.79 8.55 27.04
C ARG A 614 -9.01 7.68 26.73
N LEU A 615 -9.16 6.53 27.39
CA LEU A 615 -10.36 5.68 27.27
C LEU A 615 -11.64 6.39 27.76
N ARG A 616 -11.56 7.19 28.83
CA ARG A 616 -12.70 8.01 29.29
C ARG A 616 -13.12 9.03 28.25
N THR A 617 -12.16 9.67 27.57
CA THR A 617 -12.44 10.60 26.48
C THR A 617 -13.20 9.91 25.35
N PHE A 618 -12.74 8.74 24.90
CA PHE A 618 -13.45 7.99 23.84
C PHE A 618 -14.86 7.58 24.24
N LYS A 619 -15.06 7.16 25.51
CA LYS A 619 -16.40 6.85 26.02
C LYS A 619 -17.30 8.10 25.99
N ALA A 620 -16.79 9.26 26.38
CA ALA A 620 -17.56 10.51 26.39
C ALA A 620 -17.93 10.98 24.98
N GLU A 621 -17.01 10.87 24.00
CA GLU A 621 -17.24 11.25 22.61
C GLU A 621 -18.29 10.39 21.90
N ARG A 622 -18.43 9.11 22.28
CA ARG A 622 -19.36 8.15 21.66
C ARG A 622 -20.66 7.91 22.43
N ALA A 623 -20.75 8.37 23.68
CA ALA A 623 -21.98 8.33 24.46
C ALA A 623 -22.94 9.49 24.15
N LEU A 624 -22.48 10.46 23.35
CA LEU A 624 -23.26 11.50 22.68
C LEU A 624 -23.68 10.98 21.29
#